data_AF-A0A7S3KPU5-F1
#
_entry.id   AF-A0A7S3KPU5-F1
#
_cell.length_a   1.000
_cell.length_b   1.000
_cell.length_c   1.000
_cell.angle_alpha   90.00
_cell.angle_beta   90.00
_cell.angle_gamma   90.00
#
_symmetry.space_group_name_H-M   'P 1'
#
loop_
_entity.id
_entity.type
_entity.pdbx_description
1 polymer ?
#
loop_
_entity_poly.entity_id
_entity_poly.type
_entity_poly.pdbx_seq_one_letter_code
_entity_poly.pdbx_strand_id
1 'polypeptide(L)'
;IIEENKKLKENELKYQDRINNLRDKLKQQKMKTIEANSNKVNYFSNRNDLEDFFLNCIEEVKKDIKKRREKQDGYQSKKLSRSNSEIVNKNRRIKGPKYENFTKTDKKKVIEMLISNEQVLLFLYE
;
A
#
# COMPACT_ATOMS: atom_id res chain seq x y z
N ILE A 1 -49.20 -41.43 29.05
CA ILE A 1 -47.96 -42.20 28.77
C ILE A 1 -47.65 -42.27 27.26
N ILE A 2 -48.43 -42.97 26.42
CA ILE A 2 -48.08 -43.12 24.98
C ILE A 2 -48.11 -41.79 24.21
N GLU A 3 -49.15 -40.99 24.40
CA GLU A 3 -49.32 -39.70 23.73
C GLU A 3 -48.32 -38.64 24.20
N GLU A 4 -47.96 -38.68 25.48
CA GLU A 4 -46.92 -37.85 26.09
C GLU A 4 -45.53 -38.18 25.53
N ASN A 5 -45.20 -39.47 25.39
CA ASN A 5 -43.98 -39.93 24.75
C ASN A 5 -43.90 -39.51 23.27
N LYS A 6 -45.03 -39.49 22.56
CA LYS A 6 -45.10 -39.01 21.18
C LYS A 6 -44.78 -37.50 21.11
N LYS A 7 -45.38 -36.70 21.99
CA LYS A 7 -45.15 -35.25 22.07
C LYS A 7 -43.71 -34.92 22.47
N LEU A 8 -43.10 -35.71 23.35
CA LEU A 8 -41.69 -35.59 23.73
C LEU A 8 -40.75 -35.83 22.53
N LYS A 9 -41.01 -36.89 21.74
CA LYS A 9 -40.23 -37.16 20.51
C LYS A 9 -40.36 -36.07 19.47
N GLU A 10 -41.56 -35.52 19.27
CA GLU A 10 -41.76 -34.41 18.33
C GLU A 10 -41.01 -33.14 18.78
N ASN A 11 -40.98 -32.85 20.08
CA ASN A 11 -40.20 -31.74 20.61
C ASN A 11 -38.70 -31.98 20.48
N GLU A 12 -38.23 -33.20 20.73
CA GLU A 12 -36.83 -33.57 20.53
C GLU A 12 -36.38 -33.35 19.08
N LEU A 13 -37.18 -33.79 18.10
CA LEU A 13 -36.91 -33.56 16.68
C LEU A 13 -36.84 -32.06 16.34
N LYS A 14 -37.79 -31.26 16.84
CA LYS A 14 -37.78 -29.80 16.65
C LYS A 14 -36.54 -29.14 17.25
N TYR A 15 -36.10 -29.59 18.42
CA TYR A 15 -34.88 -29.07 19.04
C TYR A 15 -33.64 -29.48 18.27
N GLN A 16 -33.56 -30.72 17.79
CA GLN A 16 -32.45 -31.17 16.95
C GLN A 16 -32.37 -30.37 15.64
N ASP A 17 -33.50 -30.15 14.96
CA ASP A 17 -33.56 -29.31 13.77
C ASP A 17 -33.12 -27.88 14.07
N ARG A 18 -33.55 -27.31 15.20
CA ARG A 18 -33.15 -25.96 15.59
C ARG A 18 -31.65 -25.87 15.89
N ILE A 19 -31.08 -26.90 16.54
CA ILE A 19 -29.64 -26.99 16.81
C ILE A 19 -28.86 -27.07 15.49
N ASN A 20 -29.30 -27.89 14.54
CA ASN A 20 -28.65 -28.03 13.24
C ASN A 20 -28.71 -26.71 12.46
N ASN A 21 -29.87 -26.06 12.39
CA ASN A 21 -30.03 -24.75 11.77
C ASN A 21 -29.13 -23.67 12.41
N LEU A 22 -29.00 -23.67 13.73
CA LEU A 22 -28.12 -22.74 14.44
C LEU A 22 -26.64 -23.02 14.16
N ARG A 23 -26.24 -24.29 14.07
CA ARG A 23 -24.88 -24.69 13.68
C ARG A 23 -24.55 -24.25 12.26
N ASP A 24 -25.48 -24.40 11.33
CA ASP A 24 -25.30 -23.96 9.95
C ASP A 24 -25.17 -22.44 9.83
N LYS A 25 -26.03 -21.69 10.54
CA LYS A 25 -25.91 -20.23 10.64
C LYS A 25 -24.57 -19.80 11.23
N LEU A 26 -24.11 -20.48 12.29
CA LEU A 26 -22.81 -20.20 12.90
C LEU A 26 -21.67 -20.46 11.90
N LYS A 27 -21.73 -21.56 11.14
CA LYS A 27 -20.74 -21.89 10.12
C LYS A 27 -20.73 -20.84 9.00
N GLN A 28 -21.90 -20.44 8.52
CA GLN A 28 -22.03 -19.37 7.51
C GLN A 28 -21.44 -18.05 8.02
N GLN A 29 -21.73 -17.66 9.26
CA GLN A 29 -21.17 -16.43 9.84
C GLN A 29 -19.65 -16.49 9.96
N LYS A 30 -19.10 -17.62 10.42
CA LYS A 30 -17.64 -17.82 10.47
C LYS A 30 -16.99 -17.69 9.10
N MET A 31 -17.59 -18.28 8.06
CA MET A 31 -17.09 -18.16 6.69
C MET A 31 -17.11 -16.71 6.20
N LYS A 32 -18.21 -15.99 6.43
CA LYS A 32 -18.30 -14.55 6.10
C LYS A 32 -17.24 -13.72 6.83
N THR A 33 -16.94 -14.03 8.10
CA THR A 33 -15.88 -13.35 8.84
C THR A 33 -14.49 -13.62 8.26
N ILE A 34 -14.20 -14.86 7.88
CA ILE A 34 -12.93 -15.24 7.24
C ILE A 34 -12.76 -14.50 5.91
N GLU A 35 -13.81 -14.49 5.09
CA GLU A 35 -13.83 -13.79 3.80
C GLU A 35 -13.62 -12.27 3.98
N ALA A 36 -14.35 -11.64 4.90
CA ALA A 36 -14.18 -10.22 5.20
C ALA A 36 -12.75 -9.88 5.70
N ASN A 37 -12.17 -10.75 6.53
CA ASN A 37 -10.79 -10.58 6.98
C ASN A 37 -9.79 -10.77 5.84
N SER A 38 -10.00 -11.74 4.95
CA SER A 38 -9.15 -11.95 3.77
C SER A 38 -9.18 -10.74 2.83
N ASN A 39 -10.37 -10.17 2.59
CA ASN A 39 -10.53 -8.98 1.77
C ASN A 39 -9.81 -7.77 2.39
N LYS A 40 -9.90 -7.63 3.72
CA LYS A 40 -9.18 -6.60 4.47
C LYS A 40 -7.66 -6.76 4.33
N VAL A 41 -7.13 -7.97 4.52
CA VAL A 41 -5.69 -8.26 4.39
C VAL A 41 -5.21 -7.97 2.97
N ASN A 42 -5.94 -8.42 1.94
CA ASN A 42 -5.61 -8.10 0.55
C ASN A 42 -5.63 -6.59 0.28
N TYR A 43 -6.62 -5.86 0.79
CA TYR A 43 -6.67 -4.41 0.63
C TYR A 43 -5.45 -3.71 1.24
N PHE A 44 -5.02 -4.11 2.44
CA PHE A 44 -3.81 -3.55 3.06
C PHE A 44 -2.53 -3.96 2.34
N SER A 45 -2.44 -5.19 1.85
CA SER A 45 -1.29 -5.66 1.05
C SER A 45 -1.18 -4.86 -0.25
N ASN A 46 -2.27 -4.79 -1.02
CA ASN A 46 -2.30 -4.06 -2.29
C ASN A 46 -2.01 -2.57 -2.09
N ARG A 47 -2.52 -1.97 -1.02
CA ARG A 47 -2.21 -0.57 -0.68
C ARG A 47 -0.73 -0.38 -0.38
N ASN A 48 -0.11 -1.32 0.33
CA ASN A 48 1.32 -1.29 0.62
C ASN A 48 2.14 -1.41 -0.68
N ASP A 49 1.74 -2.28 -1.60
CA ASP A 49 2.40 -2.45 -2.89
C ASP A 49 2.33 -1.18 -3.77
N LEU A 50 1.17 -0.50 -3.79
CA LEU A 50 1.01 0.77 -4.50
C LEU A 50 1.80 1.91 -3.84
N GLU A 51 1.90 1.93 -2.51
CA GLU A 51 2.72 2.88 -1.77
C GLU A 51 4.21 2.66 -2.06
N ASP A 52 4.68 1.42 -2.04
CA ASP A 52 6.04 1.03 -2.41
C ASP A 52 6.36 1.42 -3.86
N PHE A 53 5.41 1.22 -4.78
CA PHE A 53 5.54 1.67 -6.16
C PHE A 53 5.65 3.20 -6.26
N PHE A 54 4.85 3.95 -5.50
CA PHE A 54 4.93 5.41 -5.45
C PHE A 54 6.30 5.88 -4.91
N LEU A 55 6.81 5.25 -3.86
CA LEU A 55 8.14 5.53 -3.32
C LEU A 55 9.23 5.27 -4.37
N ASN A 56 9.12 4.20 -5.15
CA ASN A 56 10.03 3.90 -6.24
C ASN A 56 10.01 4.99 -7.33
N CYS A 57 8.82 5.51 -7.68
CA CYS A 57 8.69 6.64 -8.61
C CYS A 57 9.40 7.89 -8.08
N ILE A 58 9.25 8.19 -6.79
CA ILE A 58 9.94 9.31 -6.13
C ILE A 58 11.46 9.12 -6.16
N GLU A 59 11.95 7.93 -5.80
CA GLU A 59 13.38 7.64 -5.77
C GLU A 59 14.02 7.76 -7.16
N GLU A 60 13.33 7.33 -8.21
CA GLU A 60 13.82 7.49 -9.58
C GLU A 60 13.96 8.97 -9.95
N VAL A 61 12.97 9.80 -9.61
CA VAL A 61 13.05 11.25 -9.85
C VAL A 61 14.11 11.92 -8.96
N LYS A 62 14.34 11.45 -7.73
CA LYS A 62 15.45 11.93 -6.89
C LYS A 62 16.81 11.68 -7.54
N LYS A 63 17.01 10.54 -8.20
CA LYS A 63 18.27 10.28 -8.95
C LYS A 63 18.48 11.32 -10.04
N ASP A 64 17.43 11.70 -10.76
CA ASP A 64 17.51 12.72 -11.80
C ASP A 64 17.80 14.12 -11.24
N ILE A 65 17.18 14.48 -10.12
CA ILE A 65 17.48 15.75 -9.42
C ILE A 65 18.95 15.77 -8.97
N LYS A 66 19.46 14.67 -8.42
CA LYS A 66 20.85 14.54 -7.99
C LYS A 66 21.82 14.69 -9.18
N LYS A 67 21.56 14.00 -10.30
CA LYS A 67 22.36 14.13 -11.54
C LYS A 67 22.38 15.57 -12.05
N ARG A 68 21.25 16.29 -11.99
CA ARG A 68 21.15 17.69 -12.42
C ARG A 68 21.98 18.62 -11.55
N ARG A 69 21.95 18.41 -10.23
CA ARG A 69 22.76 19.15 -9.26
C ARG A 69 24.24 18.93 -9.45
N GLU A 70 24.66 17.68 -9.63
CA GLU A 70 26.07 17.34 -9.85
C GLU A 70 26.62 18.00 -11.13
N LYS A 71 25.82 18.07 -12.21
CA LYS A 71 26.19 18.79 -13.44
C LYS A 71 26.29 20.31 -13.23
N GLN A 72 25.38 20.89 -12.45
CA GLN A 72 25.38 22.33 -12.16
C GLN A 72 26.58 22.73 -11.28
N ASP A 73 26.87 21.94 -10.24
CA ASP A 73 27.99 22.17 -9.33
C ASP A 73 29.35 21.92 -10.01
N GLY A 74 29.45 20.91 -10.88
CA GLY A 74 30.67 20.59 -11.64
C GLY A 74 31.06 21.68 -12.65
N TYR A 75 30.11 22.49 -13.12
CA TYR A 75 30.38 23.64 -13.99
C TYR A 75 30.94 24.84 -13.21
N GLN A 76 30.49 25.04 -11.97
CA GLN A 76 30.93 26.14 -11.10
C GLN A 76 32.33 25.89 -10.50
N SER A 77 32.71 24.63 -10.26
CA SER A 77 34.00 24.30 -9.63
C SER A 77 35.23 24.48 -10.53
N LYS A 78 35.06 24.69 -11.85
CA LYS A 78 36.18 24.97 -12.76
C LYS A 78 36.70 26.42 -12.66
N LYS A 79 36.01 27.32 -11.95
CA LYS A 79 36.39 28.74 -11.84
C LYS A 79 36.95 29.17 -10.48
N LEU A 80 36.86 28.35 -9.42
CA LEU A 80 37.29 28.74 -8.08
C LEU A 80 38.23 27.71 -7.45
N SER A 81 39.40 28.22 -7.08
CA SER A 81 40.55 27.56 -6.50
C SER A 81 40.23 26.62 -5.32
N ARG A 82 41.03 25.55 -5.25
CA ARG A 82 41.10 24.50 -4.22
C ARG A 82 41.44 25.12 -2.85
N SER A 83 40.59 24.90 -1.84
CA SER A 83 41.04 24.57 -0.47
C SER A 83 39.89 24.22 0.49
N ASN A 84 38.67 24.77 0.35
CA ASN A 84 37.58 24.56 1.33
C ASN A 84 36.31 23.84 0.81
N SER A 85 36.30 23.36 -0.44
CA SER A 85 35.10 22.84 -1.10
C SER A 85 34.76 21.37 -0.81
N GLU A 86 35.68 20.58 -0.26
CA GLU A 86 35.47 19.13 -0.08
C GLU A 86 34.52 18.79 1.09
N ILE A 87 34.59 19.55 2.19
CA ILE A 87 33.79 19.31 3.40
C ILE A 87 32.32 19.73 3.16
N VAL A 88 32.10 20.86 2.48
CA VAL A 88 30.75 21.35 2.13
C VAL A 88 30.08 20.44 1.09
N ASN A 89 30.84 19.93 0.12
CA ASN A 89 30.32 19.00 -0.89
C ASN A 89 30.00 17.62 -0.30
N LYS A 90 30.77 17.12 0.68
CA LYS A 90 30.41 15.88 1.41
C LYS A 90 29.09 16.02 2.15
N ASN A 91 28.85 17.13 2.85
CA ASN A 91 27.59 17.34 3.58
C ASN A 91 26.35 17.45 2.67
N ARG A 92 26.50 17.98 1.44
CA ARG A 92 25.40 17.99 0.44
C ARG A 92 25.14 16.64 -0.21
N ARG A 93 26.14 15.74 -0.27
CA ARG A 93 25.99 14.39 -0.83
C ARG A 93 25.27 13.42 0.13
N ILE A 94 25.37 13.65 1.43
CA ILE A 94 24.81 12.76 2.48
C ILE A 94 23.29 12.96 2.64
N LYS A 95 22.78 14.17 2.43
CA LYS A 95 21.33 14.44 2.45
C LYS A 95 20.78 14.41 1.04
N GLY A 96 20.03 13.36 0.71
CA GLY A 96 19.32 13.24 -0.58
C GLY A 96 18.38 14.42 -0.86
N PRO A 97 17.89 14.55 -2.10
CA PRO A 97 16.99 15.64 -2.47
C PRO A 97 15.72 15.60 -1.61
N LYS A 98 15.41 16.73 -0.97
CA LYS A 98 14.17 16.90 -0.20
C LYS A 98 13.03 17.31 -1.13
N TYR A 99 11.80 17.25 -0.62
CA TYR A 99 10.60 17.64 -1.39
C TYR A 99 10.68 19.07 -1.95
N GLU A 100 11.30 20.02 -1.23
CA GLU A 100 11.43 21.41 -1.69
C GLU A 100 12.37 21.53 -2.91
N ASN A 101 13.12 20.47 -3.22
CA ASN A 101 14.02 20.43 -4.37
C ASN A 101 13.34 19.94 -5.65
N PHE A 102 12.09 19.47 -5.56
CA PHE A 102 11.31 19.03 -6.71
C PHE A 102 10.77 20.23 -7.46
N THR A 103 11.14 20.35 -8.73
CA THR A 103 10.53 21.32 -9.64
C THR A 103 9.13 20.85 -10.05
N LYS A 104 8.34 21.74 -10.68
CA LYS A 104 7.02 21.37 -11.23
C LYS A 104 7.14 20.20 -12.22
N THR A 105 8.19 20.20 -13.03
CA THR A 105 8.48 19.12 -13.99
C THR A 105 8.77 17.79 -13.29
N ASP A 106 9.50 17.81 -12.17
CA ASP A 106 9.80 16.61 -11.39
C ASP A 106 8.53 16.01 -10.79
N LYS A 107 7.66 16.85 -10.22
CA LYS A 107 6.36 16.42 -9.68
C LYS A 107 5.47 15.84 -10.79
N LYS A 108 5.42 16.50 -11.95
CA LYS A 108 4.67 16.00 -13.12
C LYS A 108 5.18 14.63 -13.54
N LYS A 109 6.51 14.44 -13.61
CA LYS A 109 7.13 13.17 -13.98
C LYS A 109 6.79 12.04 -13.00
N VAL A 110 6.81 12.30 -11.69
CA VAL A 110 6.37 11.29 -10.69
C VAL A 110 4.93 10.85 -10.97
N ILE A 111 4.04 11.80 -11.23
CA ILE A 111 2.62 11.51 -11.50
C ILE A 111 2.44 10.77 -12.84
N GLU A 112 3.16 11.16 -13.89
CA GLU A 112 3.15 10.46 -15.18
C GLU A 112 3.60 9.00 -15.02
N MET A 113 4.69 8.76 -14.28
CA MET A 113 5.18 7.41 -13.98
C MET A 113 4.17 6.60 -13.16
N LEU A 114 3.53 7.25 -12.18
CA LEU A 114 2.55 6.62 -11.31
C LEU A 114 1.31 6.18 -12.10
N ILE A 115 0.77 7.07 -12.94
CA ILE A 115 -0.43 6.83 -13.77
C ILE A 115 -0.14 5.85 -14.91
N SER A 116 1.13 5.67 -15.31
CA SER A 116 1.51 4.66 -16.30
C SER A 116 1.37 3.22 -15.79
N ASN A 117 1.22 3.02 -14.48
CA ASN A 117 0.97 1.69 -13.91
C ASN A 117 -0.53 1.36 -13.97
N GLU A 118 -0.87 0.29 -14.68
CA GLU A 118 -2.24 -0.19 -14.83
C GLU A 118 -2.92 -0.49 -13.49
N GLN A 119 -2.19 -1.01 -12.49
CA GLN A 119 -2.74 -1.30 -11.17
C GLN A 119 -3.18 -0.02 -10.44
N VAL A 120 -2.45 1.08 -10.63
CA VAL A 120 -2.83 2.39 -10.10
C VAL A 120 -4.08 2.90 -10.79
N LEU A 121 -4.19 2.73 -12.11
CA LEU A 121 -5.38 3.13 -12.86
C LEU A 121 -6.61 2.35 -12.39
N LEU A 122 -6.51 1.02 -12.29
CA LEU A 122 -7.58 0.18 -11.80
C LEU A 122 -8.04 0.62 -10.40
N PHE A 123 -7.10 0.89 -9.49
CA PHE A 123 -7.40 1.41 -8.15
C PHE A 123 -8.11 2.79 -8.16
N LEU A 124 -7.89 3.62 -9.19
CA LEU A 124 -8.51 4.95 -9.29
C LEU A 124 -9.90 4.93 -9.95
N TYR A 125 -10.20 3.90 -10.75
CA TYR A 125 -11.46 3.78 -11.48
C TYR A 125 -12.48 2.83 -10.82
N GLU A 126 -12.02 1.87 -10.02
CA GLU A 126 -12.85 1.04 -9.13
C GLU A 126 -13.10 1.72 -7.78
#